data_AF-A0A386ZJA9-F1
#
_entry.id   AF-A0A386ZJA9-F1
#
_cell.length_a   1.000
_cell.length_b   1.000
_cell.length_c   1.000
_cell.angle_alpha   90.00
_cell.angle_beta   90.00
_cell.angle_gamma   90.00
#
_symmetry.space_group_name_H-M   'P 1'
#
loop_
_entity.id
_entity.type
_entity.pdbx_description
1 polymer ?
#
loop_
_entity_poly.entity_id
_entity_poly.type
_entity_poly.pdbx_seq_one_letter_code
_entity_poly.pdbx_strand_id
1 'polypeptide(L)'
;MLTPDQKLALSEGRDVPNLPAEVQDYYKEFFAHAGKDGLLALNDRLDARTAPGPEHPVDTVAASQQTALASGMLAVTNEHLGTGTTPDGKLVSAGSYTNLPADVRQLISGREQEYDSPKANFEANRQCMADRTRLADLLSHADQDVTGGRTFSTELARQGASMAAFIDGVDETGGILPPGFRGDEHDAIKNGAAQFLGVGLRNHEADYQLLTGLDVNTGTKLPADLSFGATGNDYATHRNYNPTKFIQTVINHDWGDGDRGKLASGLYDWTPEHIHDPGAEGELARKTIAALPDAFAPKHGASLVVAEDGKTYFQHTVDAFNKNPELANALARVSASNIDAFSQVDHPRGVAGPAVPLELDGAERMAFLSSQTHDGRATLDLARQQYENAVLYKLTHGGDLGGISPHDAVQQLAGLDAHINNAERNAQIYQTSNEIAHKNEQAQQAHDDKQQIADTVKGLVDSVPLPGGNATGAVKSVFEDRACQALMEGINPQPRPETVQFPSGEKAMMDGAQDFRDLLDQFVKESPPADPRTIDDFHETYANQYGRIVQSNLVKDNGDLEQLIRGGAQAPENPTQKK
;
A
#
# COMPACT_ATOMS: atom_id res chain seq x y z
N MET A 1 16.84 -23.43 -18.93
CA MET A 1 16.99 -22.30 -17.99
C MET A 1 17.16 -21.03 -18.82
N LEU A 2 16.49 -19.96 -18.41
CA LEU A 2 16.69 -18.62 -18.99
C LEU A 2 18.06 -18.08 -18.57
N THR A 3 18.72 -17.38 -19.49
CA THR A 3 19.94 -16.63 -19.22
C THR A 3 19.65 -15.40 -18.35
N PRO A 4 20.65 -14.82 -17.65
CA PRO A 4 20.46 -13.59 -16.88
C PRO A 4 19.84 -12.44 -17.71
N ASP A 5 20.30 -12.25 -18.95
CA ASP A 5 19.76 -11.21 -19.84
C ASP A 5 18.28 -11.46 -20.21
N GLN A 6 17.88 -12.73 -20.38
CA GLN A 6 16.48 -13.09 -20.64
C GLN A 6 15.61 -12.88 -19.40
N LYS A 7 16.13 -13.19 -18.20
CA LYS A 7 15.42 -12.95 -16.94
C LYS A 7 15.18 -11.45 -16.72
N LEU A 8 16.23 -10.64 -16.90
CA LEU A 8 16.14 -9.19 -16.84
C LEU A 8 15.15 -8.65 -17.87
N ALA A 9 15.19 -9.16 -19.11
CA ALA A 9 14.22 -8.78 -20.13
C ALA A 9 12.77 -9.07 -19.68
N LEU A 10 12.51 -10.22 -19.04
CA LEU A 10 11.17 -10.55 -18.55
C LEU A 10 10.72 -9.74 -17.33
N SER A 11 11.64 -9.38 -16.43
CA SER A 11 11.30 -8.49 -15.32
C SER A 11 10.99 -7.08 -15.82
N GLU A 12 11.60 -6.65 -16.93
CA GLU A 12 11.35 -5.37 -17.60
C GLU A 12 10.20 -5.45 -18.64
N GLY A 13 9.38 -6.51 -18.62
CA GLY A 13 8.23 -6.66 -19.54
C GLY A 13 8.59 -6.81 -21.02
N ARG A 14 9.83 -7.17 -21.34
CA ARG A 14 10.32 -7.31 -22.73
C ARG A 14 10.18 -8.74 -23.24
N ASP A 15 9.87 -8.83 -24.53
CA ASP A 15 9.75 -10.10 -25.25
C ASP A 15 11.08 -10.86 -25.33
N VAL A 16 11.02 -12.15 -25.00
CA VAL A 16 12.11 -13.11 -25.11
C VAL A 16 11.72 -14.19 -26.14
N PRO A 17 12.22 -14.10 -27.38
CA PRO A 17 11.75 -14.94 -28.48
C PRO A 17 12.54 -16.25 -28.65
N ASN A 18 13.52 -16.54 -27.81
CA ASN A 18 14.49 -17.61 -28.03
C ASN A 18 14.43 -18.70 -26.97
N LEU A 19 13.26 -18.96 -26.38
CA LEU A 19 13.05 -20.16 -25.58
C LEU A 19 13.07 -21.38 -26.52
N PRO A 20 13.85 -22.44 -26.22
CA PRO A 20 13.82 -23.66 -27.03
C PRO A 20 12.40 -24.26 -27.06
N ALA A 21 11.86 -24.50 -28.26
CA ALA A 21 10.50 -25.04 -28.42
C ALA A 21 10.28 -26.34 -27.64
N GLU A 22 11.25 -27.25 -27.69
CA GLU A 22 11.21 -28.52 -26.95
C GLU A 22 11.04 -28.34 -25.43
N VAL A 23 11.62 -27.27 -24.86
CA VAL A 23 11.48 -26.97 -23.42
C VAL A 23 10.07 -26.46 -23.13
N GLN A 24 9.54 -25.57 -23.97
CA GLN A 24 8.19 -25.05 -23.80
C GLN A 24 7.13 -26.16 -23.95
N ASP A 25 7.30 -27.01 -24.95
CA ASP A 25 6.42 -28.15 -25.23
C ASP A 25 6.47 -29.18 -24.09
N TYR A 26 7.67 -29.49 -23.56
CA TYR A 26 7.83 -30.37 -22.41
C TYR A 26 6.99 -29.91 -21.21
N TYR A 27 7.08 -28.63 -20.82
CA TYR A 27 6.32 -28.12 -19.68
C TYR A 27 4.82 -28.05 -19.95
N LYS A 28 4.40 -27.64 -21.16
CA LYS A 28 2.98 -27.65 -21.57
C LYS A 28 2.41 -29.06 -21.49
N GLU A 29 3.10 -30.05 -22.05
CA GLU A 29 2.70 -31.45 -21.98
C GLU A 29 2.70 -31.97 -20.55
N PHE A 30 3.74 -31.66 -19.78
CA PHE A 30 3.84 -32.06 -18.38
C PHE A 30 2.63 -31.57 -17.58
N PHE A 31 2.31 -30.27 -17.62
CA PHE A 31 1.18 -29.72 -16.85
C PHE A 31 -0.16 -30.27 -17.34
N ALA A 32 -0.34 -30.43 -18.66
CA ALA A 32 -1.55 -31.00 -19.23
C ALA A 32 -1.80 -32.45 -18.77
N HIS A 33 -0.74 -33.27 -18.63
CA HIS A 33 -0.86 -34.66 -18.19
C HIS A 33 -0.90 -34.83 -16.67
N ALA A 34 -0.16 -33.99 -15.93
CA ALA A 34 -0.14 -34.04 -14.47
C ALA A 34 -1.48 -33.59 -13.88
N GLY A 35 -2.11 -32.56 -14.47
CA GLY A 35 -3.27 -31.90 -13.89
C GLY A 35 -2.97 -31.33 -12.50
N LYS A 36 -4.02 -30.94 -11.78
CA LYS A 36 -3.92 -30.43 -10.41
C LYS A 36 -3.36 -31.50 -9.46
N ASP A 37 -3.97 -32.68 -9.44
CA ASP A 37 -3.63 -33.71 -8.44
C ASP A 37 -2.21 -34.25 -8.62
N GLY A 38 -1.77 -34.47 -9.86
CA GLY A 38 -0.40 -34.95 -10.15
C GLY A 38 0.65 -33.88 -9.85
N LEU A 39 0.36 -32.61 -10.12
CA LEU A 39 1.24 -31.49 -9.79
C LEU A 39 1.43 -31.38 -8.28
N LEU A 40 0.33 -31.34 -7.52
CA LEU A 40 0.38 -31.19 -6.08
C LEU A 40 1.04 -32.41 -5.41
N ALA A 41 0.77 -33.63 -5.88
CA ALA A 41 1.42 -34.83 -5.37
C ALA A 41 2.93 -34.86 -5.66
N LEU A 42 3.36 -34.32 -6.80
CA LEU A 42 4.79 -34.16 -7.08
C LEU A 42 5.43 -33.14 -6.14
N ASN A 43 4.77 -32.01 -5.88
CA ASN A 43 5.27 -31.00 -4.94
C ASN A 43 5.51 -31.61 -3.55
N ASP A 44 4.50 -32.26 -2.97
CA ASP A 44 4.63 -32.90 -1.65
C ASP A 44 5.80 -33.89 -1.58
N ARG A 45 6.03 -34.63 -2.67
CA ARG A 45 7.13 -35.59 -2.76
C ARG A 45 8.49 -34.90 -2.79
N LEU A 46 8.58 -33.73 -3.44
CA LEU A 46 9.80 -32.93 -3.49
C LEU A 46 10.04 -32.26 -2.13
N ASP A 47 9.02 -31.68 -1.51
CA ASP A 47 9.08 -31.07 -0.17
C ASP A 47 9.54 -32.06 0.90
N ALA A 48 8.96 -33.26 0.89
CA ALA A 48 9.35 -34.31 1.83
C ALA A 48 10.83 -34.73 1.71
N ARG A 49 11.49 -34.43 0.58
CA ARG A 49 12.92 -34.71 0.34
C ARG A 49 13.82 -33.49 0.61
N THR A 50 13.28 -32.28 0.56
CA THR A 50 14.02 -31.04 0.87
C THR A 50 14.07 -30.76 2.36
N ALA A 51 13.14 -31.29 3.16
CA ALA A 51 13.18 -31.21 4.61
C ALA A 51 14.38 -31.98 5.20
N PRO A 52 15.27 -31.34 5.99
CA PRO A 52 16.38 -32.03 6.62
C PRO A 52 15.87 -33.05 7.64
N GLY A 53 16.27 -34.31 7.49
CA GLY A 53 15.96 -35.39 8.44
C GLY A 53 17.16 -35.70 9.35
N PRO A 54 16.93 -36.38 10.48
CA PRO A 54 18.03 -36.83 11.36
C PRO A 54 19.07 -37.73 10.66
N GLU A 55 18.67 -38.41 9.57
CA GLU A 55 19.48 -39.43 8.90
C GLU A 55 19.97 -39.03 7.49
N HIS A 56 19.48 -37.93 6.91
CA HIS A 56 19.83 -37.50 5.55
C HIS A 56 19.95 -35.97 5.42
N PRO A 57 20.99 -35.46 4.73
CA PRO A 57 21.10 -34.04 4.41
C PRO A 57 20.02 -33.62 3.40
N VAL A 58 19.77 -32.32 3.31
CA VAL A 58 18.85 -31.69 2.33
C VAL A 58 19.13 -32.22 0.91
N ASP A 59 18.10 -32.76 0.25
CA ASP A 59 18.19 -33.21 -1.14
C ASP A 59 18.16 -32.00 -2.10
N THR A 60 19.34 -31.53 -2.48
CA THR A 60 19.50 -30.39 -3.39
C THR A 60 18.96 -30.67 -4.79
N VAL A 61 18.86 -31.95 -5.20
CA VAL A 61 18.26 -32.32 -6.48
C VAL A 61 16.75 -32.12 -6.41
N ALA A 62 16.10 -32.54 -5.32
CA ALA A 62 14.67 -32.31 -5.12
C ALA A 62 14.34 -30.81 -5.11
N ALA A 63 15.13 -30.00 -4.41
CA ALA A 63 14.98 -28.54 -4.41
C ALA A 63 15.10 -27.96 -5.83
N SER A 64 16.12 -28.37 -6.58
CA SER A 64 16.30 -27.91 -7.97
C SER A 64 15.14 -28.31 -8.90
N GLN A 65 14.55 -29.49 -8.68
CA GLN A 65 13.39 -29.96 -9.45
C GLN A 65 12.15 -29.15 -9.12
N GLN A 66 11.96 -28.77 -7.86
CA GLN A 66 10.85 -27.94 -7.42
C GLN A 66 10.96 -26.52 -7.99
N THR A 67 12.14 -25.90 -7.93
CA THR A 67 12.40 -24.62 -8.59
C THR A 67 12.16 -24.72 -10.10
N ALA A 68 12.65 -25.78 -10.77
CA ALA A 68 12.44 -25.96 -12.20
C ALA A 68 10.96 -26.16 -12.56
N LEU A 69 10.18 -26.82 -11.71
CA LEU A 69 8.75 -27.00 -11.89
C LEU A 69 7.99 -25.68 -11.73
N ALA A 70 8.28 -24.94 -10.66
CA ALA A 70 7.67 -23.65 -10.35
C ALA A 70 8.01 -22.60 -11.43
N SER A 71 9.29 -22.41 -11.74
CA SER A 71 9.73 -21.51 -12.82
C SER A 71 9.24 -21.96 -14.19
N GLY A 72 9.08 -23.26 -14.42
CA GLY A 72 8.46 -23.80 -15.63
C GLY A 72 7.01 -23.36 -15.79
N MET A 73 6.24 -23.35 -14.68
CA MET A 73 4.86 -22.86 -14.67
C MET A 73 4.80 -21.36 -15.00
N LEU A 74 5.64 -20.54 -14.37
CA LEU A 74 5.74 -19.11 -14.68
C LEU A 74 6.10 -18.88 -16.15
N ALA A 75 7.04 -19.65 -16.68
CA ALA A 75 7.51 -19.50 -18.05
C ALA A 75 6.45 -19.86 -19.11
N VAL A 76 5.68 -20.93 -18.92
CA VAL A 76 4.65 -21.33 -19.89
C VAL A 76 3.40 -20.45 -19.85
N THR A 77 3.20 -19.70 -18.76
CA THR A 77 2.11 -18.73 -18.66
C THR A 77 2.50 -17.34 -19.16
N ASN A 78 3.80 -17.04 -19.28
CA ASN A 78 4.30 -15.73 -19.65
C ASN A 78 4.14 -15.39 -21.14
N GLU A 79 3.29 -14.41 -21.43
CA GLU A 79 3.00 -13.95 -22.78
C GLU A 79 4.20 -13.31 -23.49
N HIS A 80 5.22 -12.87 -22.74
CA HIS A 80 6.49 -12.35 -23.26
C HIS A 80 7.53 -13.45 -23.54
N LEU A 81 7.23 -14.73 -23.29
CA LEU A 81 8.10 -15.84 -23.64
C LEU A 81 7.61 -16.59 -24.87
N GLY A 82 8.43 -16.60 -25.92
CA GLY A 82 8.17 -17.32 -27.16
C GLY A 82 9.36 -18.14 -27.67
N THR A 83 9.10 -18.87 -28.74
CA THR A 83 10.05 -19.78 -29.42
C THR A 83 10.64 -19.20 -30.70
N GLY A 84 10.16 -18.02 -31.09
CA GLY A 84 10.68 -17.22 -32.19
C GLY A 84 9.93 -15.90 -32.29
N THR A 85 10.24 -15.12 -33.33
CA THR A 85 9.41 -14.00 -33.77
C THR A 85 8.87 -14.27 -35.17
N THR A 86 7.63 -13.85 -35.42
CA THR A 86 7.05 -13.76 -36.75
C THR A 86 7.65 -12.56 -37.51
N PRO A 87 7.49 -12.48 -38.85
CA PRO A 87 7.98 -11.34 -39.63
C PRO A 87 7.39 -9.98 -39.23
N ASP A 88 6.20 -9.96 -38.62
CA ASP A 88 5.55 -8.77 -38.05
C ASP A 88 6.01 -8.45 -36.61
N GLY A 89 7.00 -9.18 -36.09
CA GLY A 89 7.62 -8.91 -34.80
C GLY A 89 6.88 -9.49 -33.59
N LYS A 90 5.86 -10.33 -33.79
CA LYS A 90 5.13 -10.99 -32.68
C LYS A 90 5.81 -12.28 -32.25
N LEU A 91 5.66 -12.63 -30.99
CA LEU A 91 6.16 -13.91 -30.48
C LEU A 91 5.45 -15.12 -31.12
N VAL A 92 6.24 -16.12 -31.49
CA VAL A 92 5.76 -17.43 -31.93
C VAL A 92 5.59 -18.33 -30.71
N SER A 93 4.41 -18.96 -30.57
CA SER A 93 4.09 -19.83 -29.44
C SER A 93 4.34 -19.13 -28.10
N ALA A 94 3.82 -17.90 -27.95
CA ALA A 94 3.86 -17.18 -26.68
C ALA A 94 3.26 -18.03 -25.55
N GLY A 95 3.73 -17.82 -24.32
CA GLY A 95 3.06 -18.34 -23.13
C GLY A 95 1.63 -17.78 -23.02
N SER A 96 0.82 -18.44 -22.18
CA SER A 96 -0.55 -18.03 -21.92
C SER A 96 -1.03 -18.71 -20.65
N TYR A 97 -1.83 -18.02 -19.85
CA TYR A 97 -2.52 -18.65 -18.72
C TYR A 97 -3.32 -19.91 -19.12
N THR A 98 -3.85 -19.95 -20.35
CA THR A 98 -4.60 -21.11 -20.89
C THR A 98 -3.73 -22.34 -21.18
N ASN A 99 -2.40 -22.21 -21.15
CA ASN A 99 -1.49 -23.35 -21.21
C ASN A 99 -1.54 -24.21 -19.94
N LEU A 100 -2.13 -23.69 -18.84
CA LEU A 100 -2.43 -24.49 -17.66
C LEU A 100 -3.74 -25.26 -17.82
N PRO A 101 -3.80 -26.51 -17.31
CA PRO A 101 -5.03 -27.29 -17.34
C PRO A 101 -6.13 -26.59 -16.52
N ALA A 102 -7.38 -26.87 -16.89
CA ALA A 102 -8.53 -26.15 -16.34
C ALA A 102 -8.67 -26.31 -14.82
N ASP A 103 -8.29 -27.46 -14.26
CA ASP A 103 -8.32 -27.73 -12.82
C ASP A 103 -7.26 -26.92 -12.03
N VAL A 104 -6.07 -26.69 -12.60
CA VAL A 104 -5.07 -25.79 -12.02
C VAL A 104 -5.53 -24.33 -12.12
N ARG A 105 -6.10 -23.92 -13.26
CA ARG A 105 -6.71 -22.57 -13.39
C ARG A 105 -7.87 -22.37 -12.42
N GLN A 106 -8.68 -23.40 -12.19
CA GLN A 106 -9.76 -23.35 -11.20
C GLN A 106 -9.21 -23.19 -9.77
N LEU A 107 -8.06 -23.80 -9.46
CA LEU A 107 -7.43 -23.66 -8.15
C LEU A 107 -7.01 -22.21 -7.87
N ILE A 108 -6.45 -21.54 -8.88
CA ILE A 108 -5.97 -20.15 -8.83
C ILE A 108 -7.14 -19.15 -8.92
N SER A 109 -8.08 -19.36 -9.84
CA SER A 109 -9.13 -18.38 -10.14
C SER A 109 -10.45 -18.64 -9.42
N GLY A 110 -10.69 -19.85 -8.92
CA GLY A 110 -11.99 -20.30 -8.37
C GLY A 110 -12.32 -19.81 -6.96
N ARG A 111 -12.19 -18.50 -6.70
CA ARG A 111 -12.43 -17.87 -5.39
C ARG A 111 -13.89 -17.99 -4.94
N GLU A 112 -14.10 -18.36 -3.68
CA GLU A 112 -15.43 -18.67 -3.13
C GLU A 112 -16.40 -17.47 -3.18
N GLN A 113 -15.89 -16.27 -2.90
CA GLN A 113 -16.66 -15.03 -2.92
C GLN A 113 -17.06 -14.55 -4.32
N GLU A 114 -16.55 -15.19 -5.38
CA GLU A 114 -16.83 -14.84 -6.77
C GLU A 114 -17.81 -15.81 -7.45
N TYR A 115 -18.36 -16.80 -6.72
CA TYR A 115 -19.50 -17.60 -7.19
C TYR A 115 -20.83 -16.87 -6.96
N ASP A 116 -21.78 -17.04 -7.89
CA ASP A 116 -23.13 -16.46 -7.80
C ASP A 116 -23.97 -17.05 -6.66
N SER A 117 -23.56 -18.19 -6.10
CA SER A 117 -24.19 -18.80 -4.93
C SER A 117 -23.15 -19.45 -4.03
N PRO A 118 -23.27 -19.31 -2.69
CA PRO A 118 -22.34 -19.95 -1.77
C PRO A 118 -22.36 -21.46 -1.94
N LYS A 119 -21.19 -22.06 -2.19
CA LYS A 119 -21.04 -23.52 -2.16
C LYS A 119 -20.93 -23.95 -0.70
N ALA A 120 -22.06 -24.38 -0.12
CA ALA A 120 -22.17 -24.77 1.29
C ALA A 120 -21.56 -26.15 1.61
N ASN A 121 -20.33 -26.42 1.14
CA ASN A 121 -19.59 -27.63 1.46
C ASN A 121 -18.26 -27.26 2.12
N PHE A 122 -18.27 -27.20 3.45
CA PHE A 122 -17.11 -26.82 4.25
C PHE A 122 -15.88 -27.71 4.01
N GLU A 123 -16.06 -29.02 3.86
CA GLU A 123 -14.94 -29.94 3.61
C GLU A 123 -14.33 -29.72 2.22
N ALA A 124 -15.16 -29.48 1.20
CA ALA A 124 -14.66 -29.14 -0.13
C ALA A 124 -13.93 -27.79 -0.13
N ASN A 125 -14.43 -26.79 0.61
CA ASN A 125 -13.80 -25.48 0.72
C ASN A 125 -12.46 -25.58 1.45
N ARG A 126 -12.39 -26.38 2.52
CA ARG A 126 -11.14 -26.69 3.21
C ARG A 126 -10.14 -27.36 2.29
N GLN A 127 -10.54 -28.42 1.58
CA GLN A 127 -9.63 -29.12 0.66
C GLN A 127 -9.15 -28.19 -0.46
N CYS A 128 -10.03 -27.35 -0.99
CA CYS A 128 -9.66 -26.33 -1.98
C CYS A 128 -8.62 -25.35 -1.42
N MET A 129 -8.78 -24.92 -0.17
CA MET A 129 -7.82 -24.05 0.50
C MET A 129 -6.47 -24.76 0.76
N ALA A 130 -6.49 -26.02 1.16
CA ALA A 130 -5.28 -26.82 1.32
C ALA A 130 -4.55 -27.08 -0.01
N ASP A 131 -5.28 -27.29 -1.10
CA ASP A 131 -4.69 -27.41 -2.43
C ASP A 131 -4.05 -26.08 -2.87
N ARG A 132 -4.67 -24.95 -2.53
CA ARG A 132 -4.15 -23.59 -2.81
C ARG A 132 -2.85 -23.32 -2.06
N THR A 133 -2.78 -23.65 -0.77
CA THR A 133 -1.56 -23.44 0.01
C THR A 133 -0.42 -24.29 -0.53
N ARG A 134 -0.68 -25.54 -0.95
CA ARG A 134 0.32 -26.40 -1.60
C ARG A 134 0.78 -25.85 -2.95
N LEU A 135 -0.12 -25.26 -3.74
CA LEU A 135 0.28 -24.60 -5.00
C LEU A 135 1.09 -23.31 -4.73
N ALA A 136 0.69 -22.51 -3.75
CA ALA A 136 1.42 -21.30 -3.35
C ALA A 136 2.84 -21.65 -2.87
N ASP A 137 2.97 -22.73 -2.11
CA ASP A 137 4.25 -23.23 -1.63
C ASP A 137 5.17 -23.66 -2.80
N LEU A 138 4.65 -24.45 -3.74
CA LEU A 138 5.38 -24.78 -4.98
C LEU A 138 5.86 -23.51 -5.70
N LEU A 139 4.96 -22.55 -5.91
CA LEU A 139 5.29 -21.32 -6.64
C LEU A 139 6.31 -20.45 -5.92
N SER A 140 6.35 -20.50 -4.59
CA SER A 140 7.34 -19.76 -3.79
C SER A 140 8.78 -20.23 -4.04
N HIS A 141 8.96 -21.45 -4.56
CA HIS A 141 10.26 -22.01 -4.90
C HIS A 141 10.75 -21.59 -6.30
N ALA A 142 9.94 -20.87 -7.07
CA ALA A 142 10.35 -20.33 -8.35
C ALA A 142 11.51 -19.33 -8.18
N ASP A 143 12.47 -19.43 -9.10
CA ASP A 143 13.55 -18.45 -9.25
C ASP A 143 12.99 -17.02 -9.23
N GLN A 144 13.58 -16.15 -8.41
CA GLN A 144 13.05 -14.81 -8.13
C GLN A 144 13.00 -13.92 -9.38
N ASP A 145 13.91 -14.14 -10.33
CA ASP A 145 13.99 -13.35 -11.56
C ASP A 145 13.07 -13.89 -12.67
N VAL A 146 12.31 -14.96 -12.40
CA VAL A 146 11.33 -15.51 -13.34
C VAL A 146 9.97 -14.95 -12.99
N THR A 147 9.36 -14.29 -13.97
CA THR A 147 8.04 -13.67 -13.84
C THR A 147 6.99 -14.51 -14.55
N GLY A 148 5.82 -14.63 -13.93
CA GLY A 148 4.65 -15.20 -14.58
C GLY A 148 4.08 -14.26 -15.65
N GLY A 149 3.21 -14.79 -16.49
CA GLY A 149 2.44 -13.96 -17.43
C GLY A 149 1.45 -13.04 -16.75
N ARG A 150 1.03 -12.00 -17.47
CA ARG A 150 0.15 -10.95 -16.93
C ARG A 150 -1.11 -11.54 -16.30
N THR A 151 -1.86 -12.35 -17.05
CA THR A 151 -3.12 -12.90 -16.52
C THR A 151 -2.90 -13.88 -15.38
N PHE A 152 -1.85 -14.70 -15.46
CA PHE A 152 -1.48 -15.63 -14.39
C PHE A 152 -1.12 -14.86 -13.11
N SER A 153 -0.24 -13.87 -13.20
CA SER A 153 0.20 -13.03 -12.08
C SER A 153 -0.94 -12.23 -11.46
N THR A 154 -1.82 -11.62 -12.27
CA THR A 154 -3.03 -10.94 -11.79
C THR A 154 -3.91 -11.90 -10.98
N GLU A 155 -4.12 -13.12 -11.47
CA GLU A 155 -4.96 -14.11 -10.77
C GLU A 155 -4.30 -14.67 -9.51
N LEU A 156 -2.97 -14.86 -9.49
CA LEU A 156 -2.24 -15.21 -8.27
C LEU A 156 -2.40 -14.13 -7.19
N ALA A 157 -2.16 -12.86 -7.54
CA ALA A 157 -2.28 -11.76 -6.58
C ALA A 157 -3.72 -11.66 -6.04
N ARG A 158 -4.72 -11.76 -6.92
CA ARG A 158 -6.15 -11.80 -6.52
C ARG A 158 -6.46 -12.99 -5.60
N GLN A 159 -5.84 -14.14 -5.83
CA GLN A 159 -5.99 -15.31 -4.96
C GLN A 159 -5.29 -15.11 -3.60
N GLY A 160 -4.12 -14.46 -3.57
CA GLY A 160 -3.45 -14.05 -2.35
C GLY A 160 -4.32 -13.13 -1.50
N ALA A 161 -4.84 -12.04 -2.11
CA ALA A 161 -5.77 -11.13 -1.45
C ALA A 161 -7.06 -11.84 -0.98
N SER A 162 -7.58 -12.79 -1.75
CA SER A 162 -8.73 -13.59 -1.34
C SER A 162 -8.46 -14.44 -0.09
N MET A 163 -7.26 -15.01 0.04
CA MET A 163 -6.87 -15.80 1.20
C MET A 163 -6.58 -14.90 2.41
N ALA A 164 -5.97 -13.74 2.18
CA ALA A 164 -5.76 -12.70 3.18
C ALA A 164 -7.10 -12.24 3.80
N ALA A 165 -8.08 -11.88 2.96
CA ALA A 165 -9.42 -11.49 3.43
C ALA A 165 -10.15 -12.59 4.22
N PHE A 166 -9.89 -13.87 3.89
CA PHE A 166 -10.40 -14.99 4.67
C PHE A 166 -9.77 -15.02 6.07
N ILE A 167 -8.44 -14.82 6.16
CA ILE A 167 -7.71 -14.78 7.43
C ILE A 167 -8.13 -13.58 8.27
N ASP A 168 -8.24 -12.40 7.68
CA ASP A 168 -8.72 -11.20 8.39
C ASP A 168 -10.09 -11.44 9.03
N GLY A 169 -11.03 -12.03 8.26
CA GLY A 169 -12.34 -12.40 8.79
C GLY A 169 -12.30 -13.46 9.89
N VAL A 170 -11.34 -14.39 9.86
CA VAL A 170 -11.12 -15.37 10.94
C VAL A 170 -10.58 -14.69 12.19
N ASP A 171 -9.61 -13.78 12.03
CA ASP A 171 -8.98 -13.05 13.13
C ASP A 171 -9.97 -12.11 13.84
N GLU A 172 -10.84 -11.45 13.08
CA GLU A 172 -11.97 -10.66 13.60
C GLU A 172 -12.92 -11.48 14.50
N THR A 173 -13.05 -12.79 14.24
CA THR A 173 -13.85 -13.72 15.06
C THR A 173 -13.07 -14.39 16.19
N GLY A 174 -11.89 -13.86 16.53
CA GLY A 174 -11.03 -14.39 17.59
C GLY A 174 -10.17 -15.58 17.16
N GLY A 175 -9.87 -15.70 15.86
CA GLY A 175 -9.02 -16.76 15.31
C GLY A 175 -9.73 -18.12 15.16
N ILE A 176 -11.06 -18.14 15.26
CA ILE A 176 -11.83 -19.38 15.18
C ILE A 176 -12.09 -19.70 13.71
N LEU A 177 -11.35 -20.66 13.18
CA LEU A 177 -11.58 -21.14 11.81
C LEU A 177 -13.00 -21.75 11.65
N PRO A 178 -13.62 -21.63 10.46
CA PRO A 178 -14.91 -22.22 10.18
C PRO A 178 -14.94 -23.74 10.39
N PRO A 179 -16.12 -24.35 10.63
CA PRO A 179 -16.25 -25.80 10.76
C PRO A 179 -15.57 -26.56 9.62
N GLY A 180 -14.88 -27.65 9.94
CA GLY A 180 -14.12 -28.47 8.99
C GLY A 180 -12.63 -28.18 9.00
N PHE A 181 -12.23 -26.92 9.20
CA PHE A 181 -10.82 -26.51 9.28
C PHE A 181 -10.16 -26.92 10.60
N ARG A 182 -8.84 -27.05 10.56
CA ARG A 182 -7.98 -27.38 11.71
C ARG A 182 -7.16 -26.16 12.12
N GLY A 183 -6.85 -26.03 13.41
CA GLY A 183 -6.12 -24.85 13.94
C GLY A 183 -4.76 -24.60 13.30
N ASP A 184 -4.05 -25.65 12.88
CA ASP A 184 -2.76 -25.58 12.18
C ASP A 184 -2.86 -25.07 10.73
N GLU A 185 -4.08 -24.95 10.19
CA GLU A 185 -4.30 -24.48 8.81
C GLU A 185 -4.33 -22.96 8.71
N HIS A 186 -4.50 -22.22 9.82
CA HIS A 186 -4.50 -20.75 9.81
C HIS A 186 -3.18 -20.19 9.27
N ASP A 187 -2.05 -20.58 9.88
CA ASP A 187 -0.71 -20.15 9.45
C ASP A 187 -0.39 -20.60 8.02
N ALA A 188 -0.81 -21.80 7.64
CA ALA A 188 -0.61 -22.31 6.29
C ALA A 188 -1.33 -21.46 5.25
N ILE A 189 -2.56 -21.01 5.54
CA ILE A 189 -3.34 -20.14 4.66
C ILE A 189 -2.74 -18.73 4.64
N LYS A 190 -2.32 -18.18 5.79
CA LYS A 190 -1.63 -16.88 5.85
C LYS A 190 -0.36 -16.90 5.00
N ASN A 191 0.48 -17.92 5.16
CA ASN A 191 1.70 -18.08 4.36
C ASN A 191 1.40 -18.26 2.86
N GLY A 192 0.40 -19.09 2.52
CA GLY A 192 -0.02 -19.28 1.14
C GLY A 192 -0.55 -18.00 0.49
N ALA A 193 -1.25 -17.15 1.26
CA ALA A 193 -1.70 -15.84 0.79
C ALA A 193 -0.50 -14.95 0.40
N ALA A 194 0.50 -14.85 1.29
CA ALA A 194 1.70 -14.07 1.07
C ALA A 194 2.54 -14.60 -0.11
N GLN A 195 2.68 -15.92 -0.24
CA GLN A 195 3.38 -16.56 -1.35
C GLN A 195 2.71 -16.28 -2.70
N PHE A 196 1.39 -16.40 -2.79
CA PHE A 196 0.66 -16.06 -4.02
C PHE A 196 0.79 -14.60 -4.40
N LEU A 197 0.61 -13.69 -3.44
CA LEU A 197 0.80 -12.26 -3.69
C LEU A 197 2.24 -11.98 -4.13
N GLY A 198 3.24 -12.50 -3.41
CA GLY A 198 4.65 -12.25 -3.69
C GLY A 198 5.14 -12.79 -5.04
N VAL A 199 4.53 -13.86 -5.56
CA VAL A 199 4.81 -14.32 -6.94
C VAL A 199 4.02 -13.50 -7.96
N GLY A 200 2.78 -13.12 -7.66
CA GLY A 200 1.95 -12.30 -8.53
C GLY A 200 2.54 -10.91 -8.80
N LEU A 201 3.08 -10.26 -7.76
CA LEU A 201 3.67 -8.91 -7.82
C LEU A 201 5.05 -8.84 -8.50
N ARG A 202 5.52 -9.93 -9.13
CA ARG A 202 6.75 -9.90 -9.94
C ARG A 202 6.51 -9.38 -11.36
N ASN A 203 5.27 -9.04 -11.72
CA ASN A 203 4.90 -8.65 -13.07
C ASN A 203 4.26 -7.25 -13.06
N HIS A 204 4.97 -6.26 -13.60
CA HIS A 204 4.54 -4.86 -13.57
C HIS A 204 3.24 -4.60 -14.36
N GLU A 205 2.97 -5.37 -15.43
CA GLU A 205 1.69 -5.28 -16.14
C GLU A 205 0.52 -5.74 -15.25
N ALA A 206 0.74 -6.79 -14.46
CA ALA A 206 -0.22 -7.28 -13.48
C ALA A 206 -0.44 -6.25 -12.36
N ASP A 207 0.61 -5.63 -11.86
CA ASP A 207 0.50 -4.59 -10.82
C ASP A 207 -0.37 -3.41 -11.28
N TYR A 208 -0.13 -2.91 -12.49
CA TYR A 208 -0.97 -1.89 -13.11
C TYR A 208 -2.43 -2.35 -13.24
N GLN A 209 -2.66 -3.59 -13.70
CA GLN A 209 -4.00 -4.18 -13.82
C GLN A 209 -4.70 -4.28 -12.46
N LEU A 210 -3.99 -4.67 -11.42
CA LEU A 210 -4.50 -4.84 -10.07
C LEU A 210 -4.88 -3.49 -9.45
N LEU A 211 -4.06 -2.46 -9.67
CA LEU A 211 -4.28 -1.10 -9.18
C LEU A 211 -5.45 -0.40 -9.89
N THR A 212 -5.55 -0.54 -11.21
CA THR A 212 -6.50 0.24 -12.02
C THR A 212 -7.77 -0.51 -12.37
N GLY A 213 -7.72 -1.84 -12.38
CA GLY A 213 -8.75 -2.68 -12.96
C GLY A 213 -8.92 -2.54 -14.48
N LEU A 214 -7.90 -2.03 -15.17
CA LEU A 214 -7.87 -1.84 -16.62
C LEU A 214 -6.84 -2.77 -17.26
N ASP A 215 -7.17 -3.36 -18.41
CA ASP A 215 -6.18 -4.07 -19.20
C ASP A 215 -5.14 -3.09 -19.77
N VAL A 216 -3.85 -3.39 -19.56
CA VAL A 216 -2.72 -2.52 -19.94
C VAL A 216 -2.65 -2.24 -21.46
N ASN A 217 -3.14 -3.16 -22.29
CA ASN A 217 -3.06 -3.06 -23.75
C ASN A 217 -4.29 -2.38 -24.35
N THR A 218 -5.48 -2.63 -23.80
CA THR A 218 -6.74 -2.13 -24.38
C THR A 218 -7.34 -0.95 -23.62
N GLY A 219 -6.94 -0.73 -22.36
CA GLY A 219 -7.57 0.22 -21.44
C GLY A 219 -9.01 -0.14 -21.05
N THR A 220 -9.48 -1.34 -21.39
CA THR A 220 -10.83 -1.79 -21.04
C THR A 220 -10.87 -2.34 -19.63
N LYS A 221 -12.02 -2.22 -18.95
CA LYS A 221 -12.22 -2.82 -17.62
C LYS A 221 -11.96 -4.33 -17.66
N LEU A 222 -11.24 -4.81 -16.66
CA LEU A 222 -11.00 -6.24 -16.48
C LEU A 222 -12.29 -6.94 -16.04
N PRO A 223 -12.64 -8.07 -16.66
CA PRO A 223 -13.73 -8.90 -16.17
C PRO A 223 -13.34 -9.51 -14.81
N ALA A 224 -14.35 -9.82 -13.98
CA ALA A 224 -14.13 -10.50 -12.71
C ALA A 224 -13.59 -11.93 -12.94
N ASP A 225 -14.05 -12.61 -13.98
CA ASP A 225 -13.56 -13.94 -14.35
C ASP A 225 -12.44 -13.86 -15.39
N LEU A 226 -11.21 -14.13 -14.96
CA LEU A 226 -10.05 -14.35 -15.85
C LEU A 226 -9.67 -15.83 -15.94
N SER A 227 -10.53 -16.74 -15.47
CA SER A 227 -10.26 -18.18 -15.46
C SER A 227 -10.36 -18.82 -16.84
N PHE A 228 -10.86 -18.10 -17.85
CA PHE A 228 -11.17 -18.61 -19.19
C PHE A 228 -12.07 -19.87 -19.14
N GLY A 229 -13.17 -19.78 -18.39
CA GLY A 229 -14.19 -20.81 -18.29
C GLY A 229 -13.83 -22.01 -17.40
N ALA A 230 -12.69 -21.97 -16.69
CA ALA A 230 -12.28 -23.05 -15.80
C ALA A 230 -13.17 -23.17 -14.55
N THR A 231 -13.79 -22.07 -14.10
CA THR A 231 -14.64 -22.04 -12.91
C THR A 231 -16.11 -22.40 -13.18
N GLY A 232 -16.48 -22.57 -14.46
CA GLY A 232 -17.81 -22.94 -14.91
C GLY A 232 -18.82 -21.78 -14.91
N ASN A 233 -20.08 -22.10 -15.23
CA ASN A 233 -21.14 -21.11 -15.44
C ASN A 233 -21.67 -20.46 -14.15
N ASP A 234 -21.34 -21.01 -12.98
CA ASP A 234 -21.81 -20.52 -11.67
C ASP A 234 -20.92 -19.41 -11.08
N TYR A 235 -19.84 -19.05 -11.79
CA TYR A 235 -18.97 -17.93 -11.42
C TYR A 235 -19.60 -16.60 -11.87
N ALA A 236 -19.37 -15.51 -11.14
CA ALA A 236 -19.94 -14.19 -11.38
C ALA A 236 -19.38 -13.50 -12.65
N THR A 237 -19.55 -14.14 -13.79
CA THR A 237 -19.02 -13.81 -15.13
C THR A 237 -19.52 -12.46 -15.67
N HIS A 238 -20.55 -11.88 -15.06
CA HIS A 238 -21.16 -10.62 -15.48
C HIS A 238 -20.60 -9.39 -14.76
N ARG A 239 -19.65 -9.56 -13.83
CA ARG A 239 -19.05 -8.47 -13.05
C ARG A 239 -17.68 -8.09 -13.59
N ASN A 240 -17.27 -6.85 -13.30
CA ASN A 240 -15.90 -6.41 -13.50
C ASN A 240 -15.11 -6.61 -12.21
N TYR A 241 -13.79 -6.77 -12.36
CA TYR A 241 -12.86 -6.72 -11.24
C TYR A 241 -12.99 -5.39 -10.48
N ASN A 242 -12.89 -5.45 -9.15
CA ASN A 242 -12.97 -4.29 -8.26
C ASN A 242 -11.56 -3.98 -7.70
N PRO A 243 -10.82 -3.02 -8.29
CA PRO A 243 -9.48 -2.67 -7.83
C PRO A 243 -9.49 -2.11 -6.41
N THR A 244 -10.49 -1.29 -6.04
CA THR A 244 -10.59 -0.70 -4.69
C THR A 244 -10.69 -1.78 -3.63
N LYS A 245 -11.52 -2.82 -3.83
CA LYS A 245 -11.61 -3.92 -2.87
C LYS A 245 -10.27 -4.65 -2.72
N PHE A 246 -9.60 -4.95 -3.83
CA PHE A 246 -8.31 -5.61 -3.82
C PHE A 246 -7.25 -4.77 -3.09
N ILE A 247 -7.08 -3.51 -3.48
CA ILE A 247 -6.09 -2.59 -2.87
C ILE A 247 -6.33 -2.51 -1.36
N GLN A 248 -7.57 -2.30 -0.94
CA GLN A 248 -7.91 -2.17 0.47
C GLN A 248 -7.65 -3.45 1.26
N THR A 249 -7.92 -4.63 0.68
CA THR A 249 -7.48 -5.88 1.29
C THR A 249 -5.95 -5.94 1.39
N VAL A 250 -5.22 -5.61 0.32
CA VAL A 250 -3.76 -5.78 0.30
C VAL A 250 -3.03 -4.82 1.23
N ILE A 251 -3.38 -3.54 1.27
CA ILE A 251 -2.65 -2.56 2.08
C ILE A 251 -3.00 -2.63 3.58
N ASN A 252 -4.18 -3.16 3.93
CA ASN A 252 -4.62 -3.28 5.32
C ASN A 252 -4.30 -4.65 5.95
N HIS A 253 -4.04 -5.67 5.15
CA HIS A 253 -3.68 -6.99 5.66
C HIS A 253 -2.29 -6.99 6.31
N ASP A 254 -2.14 -7.76 7.39
CA ASP A 254 -0.83 -8.07 7.98
C ASP A 254 -0.18 -9.25 7.27
N TRP A 255 0.75 -8.97 6.36
CA TRP A 255 1.50 -9.96 5.59
C TRP A 255 2.57 -10.73 6.38
N GLY A 256 2.69 -10.48 7.68
CA GLY A 256 3.55 -11.23 8.59
C GLY A 256 4.56 -10.39 9.35
N ASP A 257 5.13 -11.00 10.39
CA ASP A 257 6.05 -10.34 11.30
C ASP A 257 7.27 -9.78 10.57
N GLY A 258 7.41 -8.46 10.60
CA GLY A 258 8.55 -7.76 10.01
C GLY A 258 8.41 -7.41 8.52
N ASP A 259 7.31 -7.81 7.84
CA ASP A 259 7.04 -7.35 6.46
C ASP A 259 6.79 -5.84 6.43
N ARG A 260 6.02 -5.32 7.40
CA ARG A 260 5.75 -3.88 7.60
C ARG A 260 5.20 -3.17 6.35
N GLY A 261 4.54 -3.90 5.44
CA GLY A 261 3.99 -3.40 4.20
C GLY A 261 4.87 -3.59 2.97
N LYS A 262 6.04 -4.24 3.10
CA LYS A 262 6.97 -4.45 1.98
C LYS A 262 6.31 -5.22 0.85
N LEU A 263 5.61 -6.32 1.15
CA LEU A 263 4.92 -7.10 0.14
C LEU A 263 3.85 -6.27 -0.59
N ALA A 264 3.00 -5.55 0.15
CA ALA A 264 1.96 -4.70 -0.43
C ALA A 264 2.52 -3.52 -1.25
N SER A 265 3.67 -2.95 -0.85
CA SER A 265 4.33 -1.87 -1.60
C SER A 265 4.84 -2.32 -2.97
N GLY A 266 5.05 -3.62 -3.17
CA GLY A 266 5.46 -4.21 -4.46
C GLY A 266 4.53 -3.86 -5.62
N LEU A 267 3.26 -3.49 -5.35
CA LEU A 267 2.33 -3.00 -6.37
C LEU A 267 2.81 -1.75 -7.12
N TYR A 268 3.73 -0.96 -6.55
CA TYR A 268 4.17 0.30 -7.16
C TYR A 268 5.64 0.68 -6.90
N ASP A 269 6.35 0.01 -6.00
CA ASP A 269 7.74 0.34 -5.63
C ASP A 269 8.76 0.14 -6.76
N TRP A 270 8.41 -0.56 -7.83
CA TRP A 270 9.24 -0.72 -9.02
C TRP A 270 9.24 0.53 -9.93
N THR A 271 8.21 1.37 -9.83
CA THR A 271 8.03 2.52 -10.73
C THR A 271 9.14 3.59 -10.69
N PRO A 272 9.80 3.90 -9.55
CA PRO A 272 10.88 4.88 -9.51
C PRO A 272 12.10 4.47 -10.36
N GLU A 273 12.33 3.16 -10.54
CA GLU A 273 13.46 2.64 -11.30
C GLU A 273 13.28 2.87 -12.81
N HIS A 274 12.03 2.99 -13.26
CA HIS A 274 11.67 2.99 -14.68
C HIS A 274 10.99 4.28 -15.17
N ILE A 275 10.55 5.19 -14.30
CA ILE A 275 9.80 6.40 -14.69
C ILE A 275 10.50 7.25 -15.76
N HIS A 276 11.83 7.26 -15.77
CA HIS A 276 12.65 8.01 -16.73
C HIS A 276 13.10 7.20 -17.95
N ASP A 277 12.80 5.90 -17.99
CA ASP A 277 13.16 5.05 -19.11
C ASP A 277 12.33 5.38 -20.36
N PRO A 278 12.95 5.32 -21.55
CA PRO A 278 12.20 5.36 -22.80
C PRO A 278 11.52 4.01 -23.08
N GLY A 279 10.41 4.04 -23.82
CA GLY A 279 9.73 2.82 -24.29
C GLY A 279 8.64 2.31 -23.35
N ALA A 280 8.20 1.06 -23.57
CA ALA A 280 7.00 0.51 -22.95
C ALA A 280 7.07 0.45 -21.42
N GLU A 281 8.22 0.10 -20.87
CA GLU A 281 8.39 -0.04 -19.41
C GLU A 281 8.30 1.32 -18.70
N GLY A 282 8.98 2.35 -19.21
CA GLY A 282 8.82 3.70 -18.66
C GLY A 282 7.42 4.27 -18.85
N GLU A 283 6.73 3.95 -19.97
CA GLU A 283 5.31 4.31 -20.12
C GLU A 283 4.41 3.60 -19.11
N LEU A 284 4.71 2.34 -18.79
CA LEU A 284 3.98 1.58 -17.79
C LEU A 284 4.20 2.17 -16.39
N ALA A 285 5.44 2.48 -16.03
CA ALA A 285 5.77 3.17 -14.78
C ALA A 285 5.01 4.49 -14.65
N ARG A 286 5.03 5.33 -15.69
CA ARG A 286 4.31 6.61 -15.72
C ARG A 286 2.80 6.43 -15.58
N LYS A 287 2.21 5.43 -16.27
CA LYS A 287 0.78 5.09 -16.13
C LYS A 287 0.42 4.61 -14.73
N THR A 288 1.28 3.80 -14.11
CA THR A 288 1.07 3.30 -12.74
C THR A 288 1.10 4.46 -11.75
N ILE A 289 2.10 5.34 -11.81
CA ILE A 289 2.21 6.53 -10.96
C ILE A 289 0.98 7.44 -11.11
N ALA A 290 0.51 7.66 -12.35
CA ALA A 290 -0.67 8.47 -12.62
C ALA A 290 -1.95 7.89 -11.98
N ALA A 291 -2.00 6.57 -11.75
CA ALA A 291 -3.15 5.89 -11.17
C ALA A 291 -3.14 5.87 -9.62
N LEU A 292 -1.98 6.06 -8.98
CA LEU A 292 -1.86 5.96 -7.52
C LEU A 292 -2.79 6.89 -6.73
N PRO A 293 -3.03 8.16 -7.13
CA PRO A 293 -3.99 9.01 -6.44
C PRO A 293 -5.40 8.40 -6.36
N ASP A 294 -5.90 7.84 -7.48
CA ASP A 294 -7.23 7.22 -7.52
C ASP A 294 -7.25 5.82 -6.88
N ALA A 295 -6.12 5.11 -6.87
CA ALA A 295 -5.97 3.85 -6.18
C ALA A 295 -6.08 4.02 -4.64
N PHE A 296 -5.45 5.06 -4.10
CA PHE A 296 -5.40 5.36 -2.65
C PHE A 296 -6.56 6.23 -2.17
N ALA A 297 -7.16 7.03 -3.05
CA ALA A 297 -8.27 7.90 -2.73
C ALA A 297 -9.35 7.83 -3.83
N PRO A 298 -10.01 6.67 -4.02
CA PRO A 298 -10.96 6.48 -5.11
C PRO A 298 -12.12 7.48 -5.04
N LYS A 299 -12.48 8.02 -6.20
CA LYS A 299 -13.51 9.06 -6.36
C LYS A 299 -14.75 8.53 -7.11
N HIS A 300 -15.90 9.08 -6.77
CA HIS A 300 -17.12 9.02 -7.58
C HIS A 300 -17.57 10.44 -7.93
N GLY A 301 -17.26 10.88 -9.16
CA GLY A 301 -17.39 12.29 -9.52
C GLY A 301 -16.36 13.13 -8.76
N ALA A 302 -16.81 14.18 -8.08
CA ALA A 302 -15.95 15.08 -7.31
C ALA A 302 -15.72 14.64 -5.85
N SER A 303 -16.39 13.57 -5.40
CA SER A 303 -16.35 13.13 -3.99
C SER A 303 -15.60 11.81 -3.83
N LEU A 304 -14.94 11.64 -2.68
CA LEU A 304 -14.32 10.38 -2.32
C LEU A 304 -15.37 9.30 -2.02
N VAL A 305 -15.04 8.06 -2.37
CA VAL A 305 -15.88 6.90 -2.10
C VAL A 305 -15.80 6.54 -0.61
N VAL A 306 -16.98 6.29 -0.03
CA VAL A 306 -17.16 5.91 1.39
C VAL A 306 -17.39 4.40 1.46
N ALA A 307 -16.68 3.73 2.37
CA ALA A 307 -16.85 2.32 2.67
C ALA A 307 -18.11 2.09 3.54
N GLU A 308 -18.47 0.83 3.76
CA GLU A 308 -19.69 0.46 4.51
C GLU A 308 -19.67 0.91 5.97
N ASP A 309 -18.48 1.11 6.55
CA ASP A 309 -18.27 1.59 7.91
C ASP A 309 -18.40 3.12 8.07
N GLY A 310 -18.68 3.84 6.98
CA GLY A 310 -18.84 5.29 6.97
C GLY A 310 -17.52 6.08 6.87
N LYS A 311 -16.36 5.42 6.82
CA LYS A 311 -15.07 6.07 6.53
C LYS A 311 -14.83 6.14 5.01
N THR A 312 -14.10 7.15 4.55
CA THR A 312 -13.63 7.15 3.14
C THR A 312 -12.54 6.11 2.96
N TYR A 313 -12.38 5.58 1.73
CA TYR A 313 -11.26 4.68 1.44
C TYR A 313 -9.89 5.36 1.61
N PHE A 314 -9.83 6.68 1.49
CA PHE A 314 -8.62 7.42 1.81
C PHE A 314 -8.29 7.32 3.30
N GLN A 315 -9.27 7.43 4.21
CA GLN A 315 -9.04 7.22 5.65
C GLN A 315 -8.46 5.84 5.95
N HIS A 316 -9.02 4.79 5.34
CA HIS A 316 -8.47 3.43 5.47
C HIS A 316 -7.03 3.36 4.96
N THR A 317 -6.72 4.05 3.86
CA THR A 317 -5.36 4.12 3.33
C THR A 317 -4.40 4.86 4.26
N VAL A 318 -4.84 5.96 4.90
CA VAL A 318 -4.03 6.67 5.91
C VAL A 318 -3.76 5.76 7.10
N ASP A 319 -4.76 5.06 7.61
CA ASP A 319 -4.63 4.10 8.71
C ASP A 319 -3.63 2.97 8.33
N ALA A 320 -3.70 2.46 7.09
CA ALA A 320 -2.78 1.44 6.57
C ALA A 320 -1.32 1.94 6.51
N PHE A 321 -1.07 3.12 5.95
CA PHE A 321 0.27 3.69 5.80
C PHE A 321 0.94 3.97 7.15
N ASN A 322 0.17 4.28 8.20
CA ASN A 322 0.70 4.46 9.55
C ASN A 322 1.07 3.13 10.23
N LYS A 323 0.33 2.06 9.96
CA LYS A 323 0.63 0.72 10.47
C LYS A 323 1.79 0.07 9.72
N ASN A 324 1.90 0.35 8.42
CA ASN A 324 2.80 -0.31 7.48
C ASN A 324 3.78 0.70 6.86
N PRO A 325 4.92 1.00 7.52
CA PRO A 325 5.85 2.06 7.12
C PRO A 325 6.48 1.87 5.74
N GLU A 326 6.61 0.64 5.23
CA GLU A 326 7.16 0.43 3.89
C GLU A 326 6.23 0.94 2.79
N LEU A 327 4.93 1.06 3.05
CA LEU A 327 4.00 1.73 2.11
C LEU A 327 4.39 3.20 1.95
N ALA A 328 4.59 3.92 3.06
CA ALA A 328 4.98 5.32 3.03
C ALA A 328 6.39 5.51 2.43
N ASN A 329 7.34 4.65 2.78
CA ASN A 329 8.71 4.71 2.28
C ASN A 329 8.77 4.47 0.77
N ALA A 330 8.04 3.47 0.25
CA ALA A 330 7.94 3.21 -1.18
C ALA A 330 7.27 4.38 -1.91
N LEU A 331 6.17 4.91 -1.36
CA LEU A 331 5.47 6.04 -1.97
C LEU A 331 6.32 7.32 -1.99
N ALA A 332 7.17 7.51 -0.97
CA ALA A 332 8.14 8.59 -0.93
C ALA A 332 9.20 8.46 -2.03
N ARG A 333 9.69 7.24 -2.33
CA ARG A 333 10.59 7.00 -3.48
C ARG A 333 9.90 7.32 -4.80
N VAL A 334 8.66 6.88 -4.97
CA VAL A 334 7.83 7.20 -6.15
C VAL A 334 7.68 8.71 -6.30
N SER A 335 7.23 9.39 -5.25
CA SER A 335 7.00 10.84 -5.25
C SER A 335 8.30 11.62 -5.48
N ALA A 336 9.42 11.18 -4.90
CA ALA A 336 10.74 11.77 -5.10
C ALA A 336 11.25 11.63 -6.55
N SER A 337 11.00 10.48 -7.18
CA SER A 337 11.36 10.27 -8.60
C SER A 337 10.50 11.10 -9.57
N ASN A 338 9.37 11.61 -9.10
CA ASN A 338 8.43 12.46 -9.83
C ASN A 338 8.29 13.85 -9.18
N ILE A 339 9.34 14.34 -8.50
CA ILE A 339 9.28 15.56 -7.68
C ILE A 339 8.97 16.81 -8.50
N ASP A 340 9.35 16.81 -9.79
CA ASP A 340 9.07 17.89 -10.73
C ASP A 340 7.57 18.07 -10.99
N ALA A 341 6.77 17.00 -10.94
CA ALA A 341 5.32 17.08 -11.04
C ALA A 341 4.69 17.89 -9.90
N PHE A 342 5.23 17.80 -8.68
CA PHE A 342 4.75 18.57 -7.52
C PHE A 342 4.96 20.08 -7.69
N SER A 343 6.02 20.49 -8.40
CA SER A 343 6.27 21.90 -8.72
C SER A 343 5.28 22.48 -9.74
N GLN A 344 4.63 21.62 -10.53
CA GLN A 344 3.76 22.00 -11.64
C GLN A 344 2.27 22.02 -11.28
N VAL A 345 1.91 21.54 -10.10
CA VAL A 345 0.52 21.35 -9.67
C VAL A 345 -0.30 22.63 -9.77
N ASP A 346 0.25 23.77 -9.34
CA ASP A 346 -0.41 25.07 -9.41
C ASP A 346 -0.31 25.73 -10.80
N HIS A 347 0.63 25.28 -11.64
CA HIS A 347 1.01 25.93 -12.89
C HIS A 347 1.39 24.90 -13.98
N PRO A 348 0.41 24.23 -14.63
CA PRO A 348 0.65 23.11 -15.55
C PRO A 348 1.27 23.52 -16.92
N ARG A 349 1.93 24.68 -17.02
CA ARG A 349 2.49 25.16 -18.28
C ARG A 349 3.90 24.64 -18.52
N GLY A 350 4.04 23.88 -19.61
CA GLY A 350 5.18 24.04 -20.52
C GLY A 350 6.52 23.43 -20.10
N VAL A 351 6.53 22.26 -19.46
CA VAL A 351 7.76 21.47 -19.32
C VAL A 351 7.68 20.22 -20.19
N ALA A 352 8.64 20.06 -21.09
CA ALA A 352 8.89 18.81 -21.78
C ALA A 352 9.81 17.95 -20.88
N GLY A 353 9.25 16.92 -20.25
CA GLY A 353 9.99 16.00 -19.40
C GLY A 353 9.18 14.73 -19.12
N PRO A 354 9.80 13.68 -18.54
CA PRO A 354 9.13 12.43 -18.18
C PRO A 354 8.19 12.54 -16.97
N ALA A 355 8.00 13.76 -16.42
CA ALA A 355 7.11 14.03 -15.29
C ALA A 355 5.69 13.50 -15.54
N VAL A 356 5.13 12.82 -14.55
CA VAL A 356 3.74 12.41 -14.55
C VAL A 356 2.91 13.50 -13.90
N PRO A 357 2.09 14.25 -14.66
CA PRO A 357 1.28 15.32 -14.09
C PRO A 357 0.26 14.76 -13.10
N LEU A 358 0.11 15.42 -11.95
CA LEU A 358 -0.82 15.06 -10.89
C LEU A 358 -1.84 16.19 -10.69
N GLU A 359 -3.09 15.82 -10.39
CA GLU A 359 -4.06 16.79 -9.85
C GLU A 359 -3.61 17.25 -8.47
N LEU A 360 -3.95 18.50 -8.10
CA LEU A 360 -3.58 19.09 -6.80
C LEU A 360 -3.94 18.21 -5.62
N ASP A 361 -5.20 17.83 -5.48
CA ASP A 361 -5.62 16.98 -4.36
C ASP A 361 -4.99 15.58 -4.43
N GLY A 362 -4.56 15.12 -5.60
CA GLY A 362 -3.83 13.86 -5.76
C GLY A 362 -2.40 13.98 -5.25
N ALA A 363 -1.69 15.03 -5.66
CA ALA A 363 -0.33 15.33 -5.22
C ALA A 363 -0.27 15.55 -3.70
N GLU A 364 -1.16 16.37 -3.13
CA GLU A 364 -1.19 16.64 -1.70
C GLU A 364 -1.41 15.37 -0.86
N ARG A 365 -2.35 14.51 -1.28
CA ARG A 365 -2.59 13.22 -0.62
C ARG A 365 -1.41 12.27 -0.73
N MET A 366 -0.78 12.20 -1.89
CA MET A 366 0.42 11.39 -2.12
C MET A 366 1.58 11.85 -1.25
N ALA A 367 1.83 13.16 -1.17
CA ALA A 367 2.85 13.73 -0.29
C ALA A 367 2.54 13.46 1.19
N PHE A 368 1.28 13.61 1.60
CA PHE A 368 0.84 13.31 2.97
C PHE A 368 1.05 11.84 3.32
N LEU A 369 0.64 10.90 2.46
CA LEU A 369 0.84 9.46 2.65
C LEU A 369 2.34 9.09 2.67
N SER A 370 3.14 9.68 1.78
CA SER A 370 4.59 9.48 1.74
C SER A 370 5.30 10.00 3.00
N SER A 371 4.71 11.00 3.66
CA SER A 371 5.27 11.64 4.86
C SER A 371 4.92 10.94 6.17
N GLN A 372 4.23 9.78 6.13
CA GLN A 372 3.84 9.02 7.33
C GLN A 372 5.01 8.27 7.99
N THR A 373 6.26 8.48 7.57
CA THR A 373 7.45 7.95 8.25
C THR A 373 8.56 8.99 8.27
N HIS A 374 9.51 8.86 9.20
CA HIS A 374 10.70 9.70 9.20
C HIS A 374 11.48 9.56 7.89
N ASP A 375 11.69 8.33 7.42
CA ASP A 375 12.48 8.05 6.22
C ASP A 375 11.77 8.51 4.94
N GLY A 376 10.45 8.41 4.89
CA GLY A 376 9.62 8.96 3.81
C GLY A 376 9.75 10.48 3.73
N ARG A 377 9.66 11.19 4.87
CA ARG A 377 9.91 12.65 4.93
C ARG A 377 11.33 13.00 4.49
N ALA A 378 12.34 12.31 5.02
CA ALA A 378 13.73 12.56 4.64
C ALA A 378 13.99 12.33 3.15
N THR A 379 13.33 11.34 2.54
CA THR A 379 13.42 11.06 1.10
C THR A 379 12.81 12.19 0.27
N LEU A 380 11.63 12.68 0.67
CA LEU A 380 10.97 13.80 0.00
C LEU A 380 11.75 15.11 0.15
N ASP A 381 12.19 15.46 1.36
CA ASP A 381 12.96 16.67 1.60
C ASP A 381 14.29 16.66 0.84
N LEU A 382 14.98 15.52 0.77
CA LEU A 382 16.20 15.40 -0.04
C LEU A 382 15.92 15.63 -1.53
N ALA A 383 14.86 15.04 -2.08
CA ALA A 383 14.48 15.22 -3.48
C ALA A 383 14.07 16.68 -3.77
N ARG A 384 13.30 17.29 -2.87
CA ARG A 384 12.90 18.70 -2.89
C ARG A 384 14.13 19.60 -2.93
N GLN A 385 15.08 19.44 -2.00
CA GLN A 385 16.31 20.22 -1.94
C GLN A 385 17.18 20.04 -3.19
N GLN A 386 17.27 18.82 -3.74
CA GLN A 386 18.01 18.58 -4.98
C GLN A 386 17.38 19.32 -6.16
N TYR A 387 16.05 19.30 -6.27
CA TYR A 387 15.32 20.05 -7.29
C TYR A 387 15.50 21.55 -7.12
N GLU A 388 15.32 22.07 -5.91
CA GLU A 388 15.50 23.48 -5.55
C GLU A 388 16.89 24.00 -5.92
N ASN A 389 17.95 23.29 -5.49
CA ASN A 389 19.33 23.63 -5.84
C ASN A 389 19.57 23.62 -7.36
N ALA A 390 19.01 22.65 -8.08
CA ALA A 390 19.16 22.58 -9.54
C ALA A 390 18.51 23.76 -10.26
N VAL A 391 17.31 24.17 -9.82
CA VAL A 391 16.61 25.34 -10.39
C VAL A 391 17.33 26.63 -10.02
N LEU A 392 17.74 26.82 -8.76
CA LEU A 392 18.47 28.00 -8.31
C LEU A 392 19.82 28.15 -9.02
N TYR A 393 20.54 27.05 -9.23
CA TYR A 393 21.76 27.05 -10.03
C TYR A 393 21.51 27.57 -11.44
N LYS A 394 20.50 27.03 -12.15
CA LYS A 394 20.14 27.48 -13.50
C LYS A 394 19.71 28.95 -13.52
N LEU A 395 18.91 29.37 -12.55
CA LEU A 395 18.38 30.73 -12.44
C LEU A 395 19.50 31.76 -12.22
N THR A 396 20.51 31.43 -11.41
CA THR A 396 21.64 32.34 -11.10
C THR A 396 22.78 32.29 -12.12
N HIS A 397 22.97 31.16 -12.80
CA HIS A 397 24.07 30.95 -13.76
C HIS A 397 23.63 31.05 -15.24
N GLY A 398 22.39 31.49 -15.51
CA GLY A 398 21.87 31.64 -16.88
C GLY A 398 21.68 30.31 -17.62
N GLY A 399 21.40 29.25 -16.88
CA GLY A 399 21.08 27.93 -17.42
C GLY A 399 19.69 27.87 -18.04
N ASP A 400 19.46 26.85 -18.88
CA ASP A 400 18.14 26.62 -19.49
C ASP A 400 17.14 26.10 -18.45
N LEU A 401 16.07 26.86 -18.23
CA LEU A 401 14.94 26.51 -17.38
C LEU A 401 13.89 25.66 -18.12
N GLY A 402 14.15 25.23 -19.36
CA GLY A 402 13.20 24.43 -20.13
C GLY A 402 12.06 25.25 -20.70
N GLY A 403 12.30 26.53 -21.02
CA GLY A 403 11.33 27.42 -21.64
C GLY A 403 10.36 28.15 -20.70
N ILE A 404 10.47 27.96 -19.38
CA ILE A 404 9.74 28.76 -18.37
C ILE A 404 10.50 30.05 -18.02
N SER A 405 9.76 31.09 -17.59
CA SER A 405 10.41 32.33 -17.14
C SER A 405 11.05 32.14 -15.76
N PRO A 406 12.09 32.90 -15.39
CA PRO A 406 12.68 32.85 -14.05
C PRO A 406 11.66 33.09 -12.93
N HIS A 407 10.69 33.97 -13.17
CA HIS A 407 9.62 34.26 -12.21
C HIS A 407 8.69 33.05 -12.03
N ASP A 408 8.30 32.39 -13.12
CA ASP A 408 7.48 31.17 -13.05
C ASP A 408 8.24 30.03 -12.34
N ALA A 409 9.55 29.90 -12.58
CA ALA A 409 10.38 28.91 -11.90
C ALA A 409 10.40 29.13 -10.38
N VAL A 410 10.51 30.38 -9.92
CA VAL A 410 10.44 30.72 -8.49
C VAL A 410 9.05 30.44 -7.91
N GLN A 411 7.97 30.68 -8.66
CA GLN A 411 6.62 30.30 -8.22
C GLN A 411 6.43 28.79 -8.12
N GLN A 412 7.00 28.02 -9.06
CA GLN A 412 6.97 26.56 -9.03
C GLN A 412 7.77 25.99 -7.86
N LEU A 413 8.93 26.57 -7.54
CA LEU A 413 9.70 26.22 -6.33
C LEU A 413 8.89 26.49 -5.06
N ALA A 414 8.32 27.69 -4.93
CA ALA A 414 7.47 28.04 -3.79
C ALA A 414 6.28 27.09 -3.63
N GLY A 415 5.69 26.65 -4.75
CA GLY A 415 4.63 25.64 -4.77
C GLY A 415 5.10 24.29 -4.25
N LEU A 416 6.17 23.76 -4.84
CA LEU A 416 6.79 22.51 -4.43
C LEU A 416 7.11 22.50 -2.92
N ASP A 417 7.83 23.52 -2.45
CA ASP A 417 8.27 23.61 -1.07
C ASP A 417 7.10 23.70 -0.10
N ALA A 418 6.07 24.49 -0.44
CA ALA A 418 4.89 24.60 0.40
C ALA A 418 4.11 23.29 0.48
N HIS A 419 3.92 22.58 -0.64
CA HIS A 419 3.20 21.30 -0.66
C HIS A 419 3.91 20.22 0.13
N ILE A 420 5.22 20.06 -0.06
CA ILE A 420 6.02 19.07 0.68
C ILE A 420 6.08 19.43 2.16
N ASN A 421 6.45 20.67 2.52
CA ASN A 421 6.56 21.07 3.93
C ASN A 421 5.23 20.97 4.68
N ASN A 422 4.10 21.31 4.03
CA ASN A 422 2.78 21.13 4.64
C ASN A 422 2.45 19.64 4.82
N ALA A 423 2.71 18.80 3.82
CA ALA A 423 2.47 17.36 3.92
C ALA A 423 3.27 16.73 5.07
N GLU A 424 4.55 17.11 5.22
CA GLU A 424 5.41 16.64 6.31
C GLU A 424 4.89 17.06 7.68
N ARG A 425 4.56 18.35 7.85
CA ARG A 425 4.01 18.89 9.10
C ARG A 425 2.67 18.24 9.43
N ASN A 426 1.78 18.13 8.45
CA ASN A 426 0.46 17.53 8.62
C ASN A 426 0.57 16.05 9.00
N ALA A 427 1.49 15.30 8.40
CA ALA A 427 1.76 13.91 8.78
C ALA A 427 2.29 13.81 10.22
N GLN A 428 3.21 14.68 10.63
CA GLN A 428 3.69 14.73 12.02
C GLN A 428 2.58 15.07 13.03
N ILE A 429 1.71 16.02 12.68
CA ILE A 429 0.54 16.38 13.50
C ILE A 429 -0.39 15.18 13.64
N TYR A 430 -0.68 14.48 12.55
CA TYR A 430 -1.50 13.27 12.55
C TYR A 430 -0.90 12.17 13.43
N GLN A 431 0.40 11.89 13.29
CA GLN A 431 1.13 10.92 14.12
C GLN A 431 1.09 11.27 15.60
N THR A 432 1.39 12.53 15.92
CA THR A 432 1.34 13.03 17.30
C THR A 432 -0.08 12.94 17.88
N SER A 433 -1.10 13.20 17.06
CA SER A 433 -2.50 13.05 17.44
C SER A 433 -2.84 11.60 17.79
N ASN A 434 -2.40 10.64 17.00
CA ASN A 434 -2.62 9.21 17.28
C ASN A 434 -1.88 8.75 18.54
N GLU A 435 -0.63 9.19 18.74
CA GLU A 435 0.13 8.87 19.96
C GLU A 435 -0.53 9.45 21.22
N ILE A 436 -1.01 10.70 21.16
CA ILE A 436 -1.73 11.35 22.25
C ILE A 436 -3.07 10.65 22.53
N ALA A 437 -3.83 10.32 21.48
CA ALA A 437 -5.09 9.59 21.62
C ALA A 437 -4.88 8.25 22.33
N HIS A 438 -3.89 7.47 21.90
CA HIS A 438 -3.54 6.20 22.52
C HIS A 438 -3.08 6.35 23.98
N LYS A 439 -2.24 7.35 24.29
CA LYS A 439 -1.84 7.64 25.69
C LYS A 439 -3.04 8.02 26.56
N ASN A 440 -3.95 8.84 26.03
CA ASN A 440 -5.16 9.25 26.73
C ASN A 440 -6.10 8.05 26.97
N GLU A 441 -6.27 7.18 25.98
CA GLU A 441 -7.04 5.93 26.11
C GLU A 441 -6.43 5.00 27.16
N GLN A 442 -5.12 4.79 27.16
CA GLN A 442 -4.44 3.99 28.18
C GLN A 442 -4.56 4.60 29.58
N ALA A 443 -4.45 5.92 29.70
CA ALA A 443 -4.62 6.62 30.97
C ALA A 443 -6.08 6.49 31.48
N GLN A 444 -7.06 6.56 30.58
CA GLN A 444 -8.47 6.35 30.89
C GLN A 444 -8.75 4.90 31.28
N GLN A 445 -8.25 3.92 30.53
CA GLN A 445 -8.39 2.51 30.85
C GLN A 445 -7.74 2.17 32.20
N ALA A 446 -6.53 2.67 32.46
CA ALA A 446 -5.87 2.47 33.75
C ALA A 446 -6.64 3.12 34.91
N HIS A 447 -7.31 4.26 34.67
CA HIS A 447 -8.21 4.87 35.62
C HIS A 447 -9.45 3.99 35.85
N ASP A 448 -10.08 3.48 34.79
CA ASP A 448 -11.30 2.67 34.87
C ASP A 448 -11.03 1.31 35.54
N ASP A 449 -9.89 0.68 35.25
CA ASP A 449 -9.43 -0.55 35.92
C ASP A 449 -9.20 -0.32 37.42
N LYS A 450 -8.54 0.80 37.77
CA LYS A 450 -8.36 1.18 39.18
C LYS A 450 -9.69 1.46 39.88
N GLN A 451 -10.64 2.07 39.18
CA GLN A 451 -11.99 2.29 39.71
C GLN A 451 -12.71 0.96 39.94
N GLN A 452 -12.64 0.02 38.99
CA GLN A 452 -13.23 -1.31 39.14
C GLN A 452 -12.59 -2.11 40.28
N ILE A 453 -11.27 -2.02 40.46
CA ILE A 453 -10.56 -2.62 41.60
C ILE A 453 -11.02 -1.97 42.91
N ALA A 454 -11.13 -0.63 42.95
CA ALA A 454 -11.59 0.10 44.12
C ALA A 454 -13.03 -0.28 44.50
N ASP A 455 -13.91 -0.43 43.51
CA ASP A 455 -15.29 -0.88 43.71
C ASP A 455 -15.37 -2.34 44.20
N THR A 456 -14.50 -3.20 43.67
CA THR A 456 -14.37 -4.60 44.12
C THR A 456 -13.88 -4.68 45.57
N VAL A 457 -12.88 -3.87 45.94
CA VAL A 457 -12.36 -3.77 47.32
C VAL A 457 -13.42 -3.20 48.26
N LYS A 458 -14.17 -2.16 47.84
CA LYS A 458 -15.31 -1.61 48.61
C LYS A 458 -16.35 -2.70 48.88
N GLY A 459 -16.73 -3.46 47.85
CA GLY A 459 -17.65 -4.59 47.98
C GLY A 459 -17.13 -5.69 48.92
N LEU A 460 -15.82 -5.95 48.94
CA LEU A 460 -15.20 -6.90 49.85
C LEU A 460 -15.19 -6.40 51.30
N VAL A 461 -14.86 -5.12 51.52
CA VAL A 461 -14.85 -4.48 52.86
C VAL A 461 -16.27 -4.42 53.43
N ASP A 462 -17.26 -4.11 52.61
CA ASP A 462 -18.68 -4.10 53.00
C ASP A 462 -19.22 -5.52 53.32
N SER A 463 -18.54 -6.57 52.83
CA SER A 463 -18.90 -7.97 53.07
C SER A 463 -18.26 -8.60 54.32
N VAL A 464 -17.35 -7.90 55.02
CA VAL A 464 -16.77 -8.36 56.28
C VAL A 464 -17.72 -8.03 57.45
N PRO A 465 -18.27 -9.02 58.18
CA PRO A 465 -19.07 -8.74 59.35
C PRO A 465 -18.16 -8.19 60.46
N LEU A 466 -18.41 -6.95 60.89
CA LEU A 466 -17.80 -6.43 62.11
C LEU A 466 -18.29 -7.26 63.32
N PRO A 467 -17.39 -7.78 64.18
CA PRO A 467 -17.80 -8.43 65.41
C PRO A 467 -18.32 -7.37 66.40
N GLY A 468 -19.65 -7.31 66.56
CA GLY A 468 -20.34 -6.50 67.58
C GLY A 468 -21.40 -5.57 66.99
N GLY A 469 -22.67 -5.96 67.12
CA GLY A 469 -23.80 -5.35 66.42
C GLY A 469 -24.38 -4.04 67.01
N ASN A 470 -25.13 -3.38 66.11
CA ASN A 470 -26.31 -2.51 66.25
C ASN A 470 -26.29 -1.30 67.22
N ALA A 471 -26.01 -0.10 66.68
CA ALA A 471 -26.96 1.05 66.62
C ALA A 471 -26.22 2.38 66.32
N THR A 472 -26.29 2.88 65.07
CA THR A 472 -26.35 4.31 64.66
C THR A 472 -26.31 4.40 63.12
N GLY A 473 -27.46 4.22 62.47
CA GLY A 473 -27.57 3.96 61.03
C GLY A 473 -27.96 5.12 60.12
N ALA A 474 -27.65 6.39 60.42
CA ALA A 474 -28.06 7.49 59.52
C ALA A 474 -27.08 8.67 59.35
N VAL A 475 -25.98 8.74 60.12
CA VAL A 475 -24.96 9.79 59.95
C VAL A 475 -23.63 9.22 59.42
N LYS A 476 -23.47 7.89 59.43
CA LYS A 476 -22.24 7.21 59.00
C LYS A 476 -22.18 7.00 57.47
N SER A 477 -23.29 6.62 56.83
CA SER A 477 -23.33 6.34 55.38
C SER A 477 -23.05 7.57 54.50
N VAL A 478 -23.52 8.76 54.90
CA VAL A 478 -23.33 10.00 54.11
C VAL A 478 -21.92 10.58 54.26
N PHE A 479 -21.26 10.38 55.40
CA PHE A 479 -19.88 10.81 55.62
C PHE A 479 -18.86 9.78 55.12
N GLU A 480 -19.13 8.48 55.23
CA GLU A 480 -18.29 7.41 54.68
C GLU A 480 -18.32 7.40 53.14
N ASP A 481 -19.47 7.66 52.50
CA ASP A 481 -19.52 7.77 51.03
C ASP A 481 -18.77 9.00 50.51
N ARG A 482 -18.97 10.20 51.08
CA ARG A 482 -18.22 11.40 50.64
C ARG A 482 -16.72 11.31 50.94
N ALA A 483 -16.33 10.74 52.08
CA ALA A 483 -14.93 10.54 52.41
C ALA A 483 -14.28 9.44 51.56
N CYS A 484 -14.99 8.35 51.25
CA CYS A 484 -14.53 7.35 50.30
C CYS A 484 -14.45 7.91 48.88
N GLN A 485 -15.40 8.72 48.42
CA GLN A 485 -15.36 9.37 47.11
C GLN A 485 -14.17 10.33 47.01
N ALA A 486 -13.93 11.16 48.04
CA ALA A 486 -12.78 12.07 48.07
C ALA A 486 -11.43 11.33 48.20
N LEU A 487 -11.39 10.20 48.90
CA LEU A 487 -10.20 9.32 48.94
C LEU A 487 -9.99 8.62 47.60
N MET A 488 -11.04 8.14 46.94
CA MET A 488 -10.97 7.52 45.61
C MET A 488 -10.54 8.53 44.55
N GLU A 489 -11.08 9.76 44.55
CA GLU A 489 -10.64 10.86 43.68
C GLU A 489 -9.19 11.29 43.98
N GLY A 490 -8.73 11.16 45.22
CA GLY A 490 -7.34 11.43 45.62
C GLY A 490 -6.35 10.30 45.29
N ILE A 491 -6.81 9.05 45.22
CA ILE A 491 -6.00 7.84 44.93
C ILE A 491 -6.01 7.51 43.42
N ASN A 492 -7.09 7.84 42.73
CA ASN A 492 -7.31 7.62 41.30
C ASN A 492 -7.92 8.88 40.64
N PRO A 493 -7.16 9.99 40.56
CA PRO A 493 -7.65 11.21 39.91
C PRO A 493 -7.95 10.95 38.44
N GLN A 494 -9.02 11.55 37.90
CA GLN A 494 -9.31 11.49 36.46
C GLN A 494 -8.10 11.96 35.65
N PRO A 495 -7.72 11.23 34.60
CA PRO A 495 -6.60 11.64 33.75
C PRO A 495 -6.91 12.99 33.09
N ARG A 496 -5.90 13.85 33.02
CA ARG A 496 -5.98 15.08 32.22
C ARG A 496 -5.55 14.72 30.80
N PRO A 497 -6.44 14.84 29.79
CA PRO A 497 -6.07 14.49 28.43
C PRO A 497 -4.93 15.38 27.95
N GLU A 498 -3.90 14.77 27.37
CA GLU A 498 -2.93 15.50 26.55
C GLU A 498 -3.63 16.01 25.28
N THR A 499 -3.21 17.18 24.78
CA THR A 499 -3.79 17.83 23.59
C THR A 499 -2.73 18.04 22.53
N VAL A 500 -3.08 17.81 21.27
CA VAL A 500 -2.20 18.08 20.12
C VAL A 500 -1.84 19.57 20.07
N GLN A 501 -0.57 19.86 19.80
CA GLN A 501 -0.11 21.23 19.54
C GLN A 501 -0.04 21.46 18.03
N PHE A 502 -0.67 22.54 17.59
CA PHE A 502 -0.69 22.94 16.17
C PHE A 502 0.31 24.07 15.91
N PRO A 503 1.00 24.06 14.76
CA PRO A 503 1.95 25.09 14.40
C PRO A 503 1.26 26.43 14.11
N SER A 504 1.96 27.53 14.34
CA SER A 504 1.53 28.84 13.86
C SER A 504 1.75 28.92 12.35
N GLY A 505 0.68 29.11 11.58
CA GLY A 505 0.77 29.34 10.14
C GLY A 505 1.66 30.53 9.79
N GLU A 506 1.59 31.62 10.57
CA GLU A 506 2.46 32.80 10.39
C GLU A 506 3.94 32.44 10.51
N LYS A 507 4.29 31.68 11.55
CA LYS A 507 5.66 31.23 11.75
C LYS A 507 6.12 30.31 10.62
N ALA A 508 5.29 29.33 10.23
CA ALA A 508 5.60 28.40 9.15
C ALA A 508 5.87 29.10 7.80
N MET A 509 5.14 30.19 7.52
CA MET A 509 5.36 31.06 6.36
C MET A 509 6.68 31.83 6.45
N MET A 510 6.94 32.46 7.59
CA MET A 510 8.17 33.24 7.80
C MET A 510 9.42 32.38 7.71
N ASP A 511 9.39 31.20 8.33
CA ASP A 511 10.51 30.25 8.32
C ASP A 511 10.84 29.83 6.86
N GLY A 512 9.83 29.39 6.10
CA GLY A 512 10.05 28.97 4.69
C GLY A 512 10.50 30.10 3.75
N ALA A 513 9.99 31.33 3.94
CA ALA A 513 10.45 32.48 3.15
C ALA A 513 11.88 32.89 3.51
N GLN A 514 12.29 32.72 4.77
CA GLN A 514 13.64 33.00 5.23
C GLN A 514 14.63 31.95 4.71
N ASP A 515 14.26 30.67 4.75
CA ASP A 515 15.08 29.56 4.23
C ASP A 515 15.42 29.76 2.73
N PHE A 516 14.41 30.09 1.91
CA PHE A 516 14.61 30.39 0.49
C PHE A 516 15.51 31.60 0.28
N ARG A 517 15.32 32.68 1.05
CA ARG A 517 16.16 33.87 0.97
C ARG A 517 17.62 33.52 1.26
N ASP A 518 17.89 32.80 2.33
CA ASP A 518 19.24 32.43 2.72
C ASP A 518 19.92 31.56 1.67
N LEU A 519 19.16 30.64 1.05
CA LEU A 519 19.66 29.78 -0.02
C LEU A 519 19.92 30.56 -1.33
N LEU A 520 18.98 31.39 -1.78
CA LEU A 520 19.15 32.21 -2.99
C LEU A 520 20.35 33.17 -2.83
N ASP A 521 20.47 33.82 -1.68
CA ASP A 521 21.60 34.71 -1.37
C ASP A 521 22.94 33.97 -1.40
N GLN A 522 22.98 32.68 -1.07
CA GLN A 522 24.19 31.85 -1.21
C GLN A 522 24.58 31.68 -2.68
N PHE A 523 23.65 31.30 -3.55
CA PHE A 523 23.92 31.12 -4.98
C PHE A 523 24.32 32.44 -5.67
N VAL A 524 23.68 33.55 -5.32
CA VAL A 524 23.98 34.88 -5.88
C VAL A 524 25.38 35.36 -5.51
N LYS A 525 25.87 35.04 -4.30
CA LYS A 525 27.25 35.36 -3.89
C LYS A 525 28.29 34.63 -4.72
N GLU A 526 27.99 33.42 -5.19
CA GLU A 526 28.92 32.55 -5.92
C GLU A 526 29.01 32.89 -7.42
N SER A 527 27.92 33.38 -8.02
CA SER A 527 27.90 33.88 -9.40
C SER A 527 27.05 35.15 -9.52
N PRO A 528 27.66 36.33 -9.64
CA PRO A 528 26.90 37.58 -9.75
C PRO A 528 26.58 37.89 -11.23
N PRO A 529 25.31 37.80 -11.65
CA PRO A 529 24.85 38.76 -12.67
C PRO A 529 23.41 39.28 -12.52
N ALA A 530 22.68 39.02 -11.42
CA ALA A 530 21.34 39.58 -11.24
C ALA A 530 21.36 41.01 -10.64
N ASP A 531 20.63 41.94 -11.25
CA ASP A 531 20.31 43.25 -10.65
C ASP A 531 19.63 43.01 -9.27
N PRO A 532 20.03 43.68 -8.18
CA PRO A 532 19.40 43.52 -6.86
C PRO A 532 17.86 43.56 -6.89
N ARG A 533 17.27 44.35 -7.80
CA ARG A 533 15.81 44.40 -7.98
C ARG A 533 15.19 43.08 -8.42
N THR A 534 15.89 42.30 -9.23
CA THR A 534 15.43 40.97 -9.66
C THR A 534 15.47 39.97 -8.52
N ILE A 535 16.48 40.05 -7.64
CA ILE A 535 16.57 39.18 -6.47
C ILE A 535 15.46 39.52 -5.45
N ASP A 536 15.21 40.81 -5.22
CA ASP A 536 14.09 41.25 -4.37
C ASP A 536 12.73 40.77 -4.92
N ASP A 537 12.53 40.85 -6.24
CA ASP A 537 11.33 40.33 -6.92
C ASP A 537 11.18 38.81 -6.72
N PHE A 538 12.26 38.04 -6.83
CA PHE A 538 12.23 36.59 -6.54
C PHE A 538 11.87 36.30 -5.09
N HIS A 539 12.43 37.03 -4.11
CA HIS A 539 12.05 36.87 -2.71
C HIS A 539 10.56 37.14 -2.46
N GLU A 540 10.03 38.23 -3.03
CA GLU A 540 8.62 38.60 -2.88
C GLU A 540 7.70 37.57 -3.53
N THR A 541 8.02 37.14 -4.75
CA THR A 541 7.25 36.14 -5.50
C THR A 541 7.21 34.80 -4.78
N TYR A 542 8.36 34.34 -4.27
CA TYR A 542 8.43 33.12 -3.49
C TYR A 542 7.58 33.23 -2.22
N ALA A 543 7.80 34.27 -1.41
CA ALA A 543 7.13 34.44 -0.12
C ALA A 543 5.60 34.53 -0.26
N ASN A 544 5.12 35.24 -1.28
CA ASN A 544 3.69 35.37 -1.56
C ASN A 544 3.05 34.02 -1.96
N GLN A 545 3.69 33.28 -2.87
CA GLN A 545 3.18 32.01 -3.35
C GLN A 545 3.24 30.93 -2.26
N TYR A 546 4.38 30.79 -1.59
CA TYR A 546 4.57 29.86 -0.47
C TYR A 546 3.56 30.16 0.65
N GLY A 547 3.45 31.43 1.04
CA GLY A 547 2.52 31.88 2.09
C GLY A 547 1.06 31.56 1.78
N ARG A 548 0.63 31.74 0.53
CA ARG A 548 -0.73 31.40 0.07
C ARG A 548 -1.05 29.92 0.29
N ILE A 549 -0.14 29.02 -0.08
CA ILE A 549 -0.34 27.56 0.01
C ILE A 549 -0.24 27.08 1.47
N VAL A 550 0.71 27.59 2.25
CA VAL A 550 0.76 27.29 3.70
C VAL A 550 -0.52 27.71 4.41
N GLN A 551 -1.10 28.86 4.05
CA GLN A 551 -2.36 29.29 4.65
C GLN A 551 -3.54 28.39 4.29
N SER A 552 -3.60 27.81 3.09
CA SER A 552 -4.73 26.99 2.68
C SER A 552 -4.66 25.55 3.20
N ASN A 553 -3.45 24.99 3.33
CA ASN A 553 -3.27 23.54 3.45
C ASN A 553 -2.69 23.07 4.79
N LEU A 554 -2.10 23.97 5.57
CA LEU A 554 -1.56 23.61 6.89
C LEU A 554 -2.69 23.35 7.88
N VAL A 555 -2.64 22.20 8.56
CA VAL A 555 -3.56 21.87 9.66
C VAL A 555 -3.28 22.75 10.87
N LYS A 556 -4.28 23.52 11.31
CA LYS A 556 -4.16 24.47 12.44
C LYS A 556 -5.00 24.09 13.65
N ASP A 557 -5.94 23.17 13.48
CA ASP A 557 -6.77 22.65 14.55
C ASP A 557 -7.27 21.22 14.26
N ASN A 558 -8.04 20.65 15.19
CA ASN A 558 -8.61 19.31 15.06
C ASN A 558 -9.62 19.19 13.89
N GLY A 559 -10.31 20.29 13.55
CA GLY A 559 -11.27 20.30 12.45
C GLY A 559 -10.56 20.20 11.10
N ASP A 560 -9.47 20.95 10.92
CA ASP A 560 -8.59 20.84 9.76
C ASP A 560 -8.00 19.42 9.65
N LEU A 561 -7.58 18.85 10.79
CA LEU A 561 -7.02 17.49 10.84
C LEU A 561 -8.05 16.44 10.41
N GLU A 562 -9.28 16.52 10.94
CA GLU A 562 -10.38 15.64 10.53
C GLU A 562 -10.70 15.78 9.04
N GLN A 563 -10.71 17.00 8.51
CA GLN A 563 -10.93 17.23 7.09
C GLN A 563 -9.82 16.61 6.26
N LEU A 564 -8.55 16.84 6.62
CA LEU A 564 -7.40 16.23 5.94
C LEU A 564 -7.52 14.70 5.89
N ILE A 565 -7.79 14.06 7.03
CA ILE A 565 -7.89 12.59 7.13
C ILE A 565 -9.05 12.06 6.28
N ARG A 566 -10.20 12.74 6.26
CA ARG A 566 -11.34 12.35 5.40
C ARG A 566 -11.03 12.54 3.91
N GLY A 567 -9.98 13.28 3.58
CA GLY A 567 -9.49 13.55 2.23
C GLY A 567 -9.82 14.95 1.73
N GLY A 568 -9.87 15.94 2.63
CA GLY A 568 -10.07 17.36 2.33
C GLY A 568 -11.51 17.72 1.95
N ALA A 569 -11.68 18.84 1.25
CA ALA A 569 -12.98 19.36 0.81
C ALA A 569 -13.76 18.41 -0.12
N GLN A 570 -13.11 17.37 -0.66
CA GLN A 570 -13.71 16.32 -1.48
C GLN A 570 -14.34 15.19 -0.66
N ALA A 571 -14.18 15.19 0.67
CA ALA A 571 -14.90 14.27 1.54
C ALA A 571 -16.41 14.60 1.54
N PRO A 572 -17.31 13.62 1.41
CA PRO A 572 -18.74 13.88 1.50
C PRO A 572 -19.11 14.45 2.89
N GLU A 573 -20.03 15.43 2.90
CA GLU A 573 -20.53 16.01 4.15
C GLU A 573 -21.12 14.93 5.06
N ASN A 574 -20.73 14.96 6.34
CA ASN A 574 -21.13 13.94 7.30
C ASN A 574 -22.66 14.05 7.54
N PRO A 575 -23.48 13.02 7.27
CA PRO A 575 -24.93 13.11 7.41
C PRO A 575 -25.38 13.39 8.86
N THR A 576 -24.50 13.19 9.85
CA THR A 576 -24.72 13.50 11.28
C THR A 576 -24.50 14.97 11.65
N GLN A 577 -23.95 15.82 10.77
CA GLN A 577 -23.78 17.26 11.02
C GLN A 577 -25.04 18.10 10.75
N LYS A 578 -26.16 17.48 10.36
CA LYS A 578 -27.49 18.11 10.41
C LYS A 578 -28.21 17.72 11.71
N LYS A 579 -27.84 18.34 12.83
CA LYS A 579 -28.71 18.47 14.01
C LYS A 579 -28.58 19.84 14.65
#